data_AF-A0A1I5ZDN3-F1
#
_entry.id   AF-A0A1I5ZDN3-F1
#
_cell.length_a   1.000
_cell.length_b   1.000
_cell.length_c   1.000
_cell.angle_alpha   90.00
_cell.angle_beta   90.00
_cell.angle_gamma   90.00
#
_symmetry.space_group_name_H-M   'P 1'
#
loop_
_entity.id
_entity.type
_entity.pdbx_description
1 polymer ?
#
loop_
_entity_poly.entity_id
_entity_poly.type
_entity_poly.pdbx_seq_one_letter_code
_entity_poly.pdbx_strand_id
1 'polypeptide(L)'
;MASATLAIVGRRRDGSLGRKAVLAGPRALTWTMAPQVLVDAFRDAKLVGKDETLRLVERAARVGEGWAITVDLPATRKAADVIKHRDALASALAVDEVQLIVERVRGRGGHAGRVFLWVADEDPYAGPPQRTPLLDVERWDAWRPVPFGRDARNRRIDLPLVWTSLLVGAIPRQGKTFATRLSAAGLILDPHTRLYVFDGKGGKDWHAAEQVSHRFVCGDENEHVERVRDYLVERVARCRRGTRGWPRWTMRCARNRRSLRLSRGTSSWRCRSRR
;
A
#
# COMPACT_ATOMS: atom_id res chain seq x y z
N MET A 1 -42.52 26.14 -4.63
CA MET A 1 -41.98 26.62 -3.32
C MET A 1 -42.81 26.16 -2.10
N ALA A 2 -43.60 25.08 -2.20
CA ALA A 2 -44.35 24.52 -1.05
C ALA A 2 -44.01 23.04 -0.74
N SER A 3 -43.25 22.37 -1.60
CA SER A 3 -42.89 20.95 -1.44
C SER A 3 -41.59 20.71 -0.66
N ALA A 4 -40.72 21.72 -0.54
CA ALA A 4 -39.47 21.63 0.20
C ALA A 4 -39.66 21.75 1.72
N THR A 5 -40.71 22.44 2.16
CA THR A 5 -41.03 22.66 3.57
C THR A 5 -41.57 21.41 4.27
N LEU A 6 -42.32 20.57 3.55
CA LEU A 6 -42.85 19.30 4.09
C LEU A 6 -41.78 18.22 4.29
N ALA A 7 -40.66 18.27 3.55
CA ALA A 7 -39.54 17.34 3.73
C ALA A 7 -38.72 17.64 5.02
N ILE A 8 -38.77 18.88 5.51
CA ILE A 8 -38.06 19.31 6.73
C ILE A 8 -38.89 19.03 7.99
N VAL A 9 -40.23 19.13 7.88
CA VAL A 9 -41.15 18.92 9.01
C VAL A 9 -41.50 17.43 9.25
N GLY A 10 -41.36 16.56 8.24
CA GLY A 10 -41.67 15.13 8.34
C GLY A 10 -40.61 14.25 9.03
N ARG A 11 -39.47 14.81 9.46
CA ARG A 11 -38.42 14.03 10.16
C ARG A 11 -38.89 13.75 11.59
N ARG A 12 -39.65 12.65 11.76
CA ARG A 12 -39.92 12.07 13.08
C ARG A 12 -38.59 11.77 13.78
N ARG A 13 -38.18 12.67 14.68
CA ARG A 13 -37.45 12.29 15.89
C ARG A 13 -38.47 11.54 16.74
N ASP A 14 -38.26 10.25 16.91
CA ASP A 14 -38.77 9.36 17.96
C ASP A 14 -38.81 7.94 17.39
N GLY A 15 -37.63 7.46 17.02
CA GLY A 15 -37.32 6.04 17.07
C GLY A 15 -36.54 5.84 18.37
N SER A 16 -37.10 5.03 19.26
CA SER A 16 -36.49 4.64 20.53
C SER A 16 -34.99 4.38 20.36
N LEU A 17 -34.20 4.91 21.30
CA LEU A 17 -32.80 4.54 21.49
C LEU A 17 -32.75 3.07 21.93
N GLY A 18 -33.09 2.16 21.00
CA GLY A 18 -32.73 0.76 21.11
C GLY A 18 -31.24 0.74 21.29
N ARG A 19 -30.81 0.26 22.47
CA ARG A 19 -29.43 0.15 22.94
C ARG A 19 -28.47 0.22 21.76
N LYS A 20 -27.89 1.39 21.52
CA LYS A 20 -26.58 1.42 20.89
C LYS A 20 -25.78 0.47 21.76
N ALA A 21 -25.34 -0.65 21.20
CA ALA A 21 -24.19 -1.33 21.73
C ALA A 21 -23.03 -0.36 21.56
N VAL A 22 -22.98 0.64 22.44
CA VAL A 22 -21.80 1.38 22.78
C VAL A 22 -20.92 0.31 23.42
N LEU A 23 -20.12 -0.36 22.60
CA LEU A 23 -18.92 -1.01 23.08
C LEU A 23 -17.97 0.12 23.48
N ALA A 24 -18.26 0.79 24.59
CA ALA A 24 -17.31 1.64 25.28
C ALA A 24 -16.49 0.76 26.23
N GLY A 25 -15.22 0.53 25.85
CA GLY A 25 -14.11 0.04 26.69
C GLY A 25 -14.16 -1.44 27.11
N PRO A 26 -13.18 -1.97 27.85
CA PRO A 26 -11.72 -1.78 27.89
C PRO A 26 -11.02 -3.17 27.82
N ARG A 27 -11.34 -4.00 26.82
CA ARG A 27 -10.70 -5.34 26.65
C ARG A 27 -9.58 -5.35 25.61
N ALA A 28 -9.57 -4.40 24.68
CA ALA A 28 -8.65 -4.36 23.53
C ALA A 28 -7.17 -4.12 23.90
N LEU A 29 -6.90 -3.53 25.07
CA LEU A 29 -5.54 -3.15 25.50
C LEU A 29 -5.14 -3.75 26.86
N THR A 30 -5.94 -4.64 27.43
CA THR A 30 -5.62 -5.32 28.70
C THR A 30 -4.29 -6.08 28.61
N TRP A 31 -3.92 -6.53 27.41
CA TRP A 31 -2.65 -7.19 27.13
C TRP A 31 -1.42 -6.28 27.29
N THR A 32 -1.58 -4.96 27.27
CA THR A 32 -0.48 -4.01 27.52
C THR A 32 -0.11 -3.96 29.01
N MET A 33 -1.08 -4.24 29.89
CA MET A 33 -0.92 -4.27 31.35
C MET A 33 -0.68 -5.69 31.88
N ALA A 34 -1.27 -6.70 31.23
CA ALA A 34 -1.18 -8.11 31.62
C ALA A 34 -0.67 -8.96 30.44
N PRO A 35 0.62 -9.34 30.43
CA PRO A 35 1.21 -10.16 29.36
C PRO A 35 0.48 -11.47 29.08
N GLN A 36 -0.20 -12.05 30.07
CA GLN A 36 -0.94 -13.30 29.91
C GLN A 36 -2.10 -13.20 28.92
N VAL A 37 -2.76 -12.03 28.84
CA VAL A 37 -3.84 -11.82 27.86
C VAL A 37 -3.33 -11.94 26.43
N LEU A 38 -2.08 -11.52 26.18
CA LEU A 38 -1.46 -11.71 24.87
C LEU A 38 -1.21 -13.20 24.60
N VAL A 39 -0.67 -13.93 25.58
CA VAL A 39 -0.42 -15.38 25.45
C VAL A 39 -1.72 -16.14 25.17
N ASP A 40 -2.78 -15.83 25.91
CA ASP A 40 -4.09 -16.44 25.74
C ASP A 40 -4.69 -16.12 24.37
N ALA A 41 -4.57 -14.87 23.89
CA ALA A 41 -4.99 -14.51 22.54
C ALA A 41 -4.23 -15.32 21.46
N PHE A 42 -2.94 -15.57 21.64
CA PHE A 42 -2.15 -16.43 20.74
C PHE A 42 -2.60 -17.90 20.79
N ARG A 43 -3.03 -18.39 21.95
CA ARG A 43 -3.59 -19.75 22.11
C ARG A 43 -4.96 -19.86 21.46
N ASP A 44 -5.84 -18.89 21.67
CA ASP A 44 -7.19 -18.85 21.10
C ASP A 44 -7.15 -18.75 19.57
N ALA A 45 -6.17 -18.00 19.04
CA ALA A 45 -5.86 -17.95 17.61
C ALA A 45 -5.18 -19.23 17.07
N LYS A 46 -4.93 -20.24 17.92
CA LYS A 46 -4.23 -21.51 17.59
C LYS A 46 -2.81 -21.31 17.04
N LEU A 47 -2.17 -20.20 17.40
CA LEU A 47 -0.81 -19.85 16.98
C LEU A 47 0.24 -20.43 17.93
N VAL A 48 -0.13 -20.72 19.17
CA VAL A 48 0.72 -21.34 20.21
C VAL A 48 -0.04 -22.49 20.86
N GLY A 49 0.64 -23.61 21.11
CA GLY A 49 0.08 -24.77 21.81
C GLY A 49 -0.20 -24.52 23.29
N LYS A 50 -0.92 -25.44 23.96
CA LYS A 50 -1.25 -25.34 25.39
C LYS A 50 0.00 -25.25 26.28
N ASP A 51 1.01 -26.06 25.95
CA ASP A 51 2.27 -26.17 26.71
C ASP A 51 3.40 -25.29 26.14
N GLU A 52 3.14 -24.58 25.05
CA GLU A 52 4.12 -23.70 24.43
C GLU A 52 4.05 -22.29 25.04
N THR A 53 5.21 -21.65 25.17
CA THR A 53 5.31 -20.31 25.76
C THR A 53 5.67 -19.26 24.72
N LEU A 54 5.00 -18.12 24.79
CA LEU A 54 5.34 -16.94 24.01
C LEU A 54 6.32 -16.09 24.82
N ARG A 55 7.49 -15.80 24.26
CA ARG A 55 8.48 -14.95 24.94
C ARG A 55 8.30 -13.51 24.51
N LEU A 56 8.02 -12.63 25.47
CA LEU A 56 8.04 -11.18 25.21
C LEU A 56 9.50 -10.73 25.16
N VAL A 57 9.91 -10.12 24.05
CA VAL A 57 11.27 -9.58 23.89
C VAL A 57 11.40 -8.27 24.66
N GLU A 58 10.35 -7.45 24.57
CA GLU A 58 10.26 -6.12 25.17
C GLU A 58 8.87 -5.94 25.80
N ARG A 59 8.74 -4.99 26.72
CA ARG A 59 7.44 -4.59 27.25
C ARG A 59 6.65 -3.85 26.17
N ALA A 60 5.32 -3.93 26.26
CA ALA A 60 4.46 -3.14 25.39
C ALA A 60 4.77 -1.65 25.57
N ALA A 61 4.98 -0.94 24.46
CA ALA A 61 5.34 0.47 24.45
C ALA A 61 4.40 1.27 23.55
N ARG A 62 4.16 2.53 23.91
CA ARG A 62 3.34 3.44 23.12
C ARG A 62 4.11 3.87 21.87
N VAL A 63 3.52 3.67 20.70
CA VAL A 63 4.09 4.07 19.40
C VAL A 63 3.00 4.73 18.57
N GLY A 64 3.00 6.06 18.54
CA GLY A 64 1.94 6.86 17.92
C GLY A 64 0.59 6.65 18.60
N GLU A 65 -0.47 6.49 17.80
CA GLU A 65 -1.85 6.24 18.24
C GLU A 65 -2.14 4.75 18.51
N GLY A 66 -1.16 4.03 19.03
CA GLY A 66 -1.29 2.60 19.31
C GLY A 66 -0.16 2.03 20.16
N TRP A 67 -0.25 0.74 20.41
CA TRP A 67 0.67 -0.02 21.25
C TRP A 67 1.46 -1.03 20.44
N ALA A 68 2.77 -1.02 20.62
CA ALA A 68 3.69 -1.94 19.98
C ALA A 68 4.25 -2.96 20.97
N ILE A 69 4.43 -4.19 20.51
CA ILE A 69 5.14 -5.23 21.26
C ILE A 69 5.87 -6.18 20.32
N THR A 70 7.05 -6.62 20.74
CA THR A 70 7.83 -7.64 20.02
C THR A 70 7.83 -8.95 20.81
N VAL A 71 7.46 -10.03 20.15
CA VAL A 71 7.38 -11.37 20.73
C VAL A 71 8.18 -12.38 19.91
N ASP A 72 8.79 -13.33 20.61
CA ASP A 72 9.44 -14.51 20.06
C ASP A 72 8.51 -15.70 20.20
N LEU A 73 8.16 -16.28 19.05
CA LEU A 73 7.38 -17.49 18.95
C LEU A 73 8.22 -18.72 19.37
N PRO A 74 7.56 -19.80 19.82
CA PRO A 74 8.18 -21.11 19.98
C PRO A 74 8.89 -21.57 18.69
N ALA A 75 9.92 -22.42 18.83
CA ALA A 75 10.70 -22.91 17.70
C ALA A 75 9.88 -23.69 16.64
N THR A 76 8.69 -24.18 17.02
CA THR A 76 7.73 -24.88 16.17
C THR A 76 6.98 -23.96 15.20
N ARG A 77 7.00 -22.64 15.42
CA ARG A 77 6.17 -21.65 14.72
C ARG A 77 6.99 -20.58 14.03
N LYS A 78 6.44 -20.03 12.93
CA LYS A 78 7.07 -18.95 12.17
C LYS A 78 6.18 -17.71 12.17
N ALA A 79 6.81 -16.55 12.11
CA ALA A 79 6.13 -15.26 11.97
C ALA A 79 5.19 -15.21 10.75
N ALA A 80 5.51 -15.95 9.69
CA ALA A 80 4.65 -16.06 8.50
C ALA A 80 3.29 -16.69 8.83
N ASP A 81 3.23 -17.61 9.79
CA ASP A 81 1.98 -18.26 10.20
C ASP A 81 1.09 -17.27 10.96
N VAL A 82 1.68 -16.42 11.81
CA VAL A 82 0.96 -15.36 12.53
C VAL A 82 0.41 -14.32 11.55
N ILE A 83 1.21 -13.90 10.58
CA ILE A 83 0.76 -12.95 9.53
C ILE A 83 -0.40 -13.55 8.74
N LYS A 84 -0.36 -14.85 8.41
CA LYS A 84 -1.43 -15.53 7.68
C LYS A 84 -2.73 -15.65 8.46
N HIS A 85 -2.67 -15.81 9.79
CA HIS A 85 -3.85 -15.96 10.66
C HIS A 85 -4.12 -14.69 11.48
N ARG A 86 -3.78 -13.52 10.93
CA ARG A 86 -4.00 -12.23 11.59
C ARG A 86 -5.44 -12.06 12.04
N ASP A 87 -6.42 -12.44 11.23
CA ASP A 87 -7.83 -12.19 11.50
C ASP A 87 -8.31 -12.95 12.75
N ALA A 88 -7.81 -14.18 12.95
CA ALA A 88 -8.06 -14.96 14.15
C ALA A 88 -7.41 -14.31 15.38
N LEU A 89 -6.20 -13.77 15.24
CA LEU A 89 -5.51 -13.06 16.31
C LEU A 89 -6.19 -11.73 16.66
N ALA A 90 -6.66 -10.96 15.66
CA ALA A 90 -7.43 -9.74 15.86
C ALA A 90 -8.73 -10.03 16.62
N SER A 91 -9.46 -11.07 16.22
CA SER A 91 -10.65 -11.55 16.91
C SER A 91 -10.37 -11.93 18.37
N ALA A 92 -9.30 -12.69 18.63
CA ALA A 92 -8.89 -13.09 19.99
C ALA A 92 -8.49 -11.89 20.87
N LEU A 93 -7.90 -10.85 20.28
CA LEU A 93 -7.56 -9.59 20.95
C LEU A 93 -8.77 -8.64 21.08
N ALA A 94 -9.94 -9.02 20.56
CA ALA A 94 -11.15 -8.19 20.52
C ALA A 94 -10.91 -6.82 19.82
N VAL A 95 -10.17 -6.83 18.71
CA VAL A 95 -9.93 -5.66 17.84
C VAL A 95 -10.26 -5.99 16.39
N ASP A 96 -10.50 -4.97 15.57
CA ASP A 96 -10.68 -5.16 14.13
C ASP A 96 -9.34 -5.53 13.45
N GLU A 97 -9.39 -6.26 12.35
CA GLU A 97 -8.23 -6.62 11.54
C GLU A 97 -7.45 -5.38 11.09
N VAL A 98 -8.14 -4.26 10.82
CA VAL A 98 -7.55 -3.02 10.37
C VAL A 98 -6.72 -2.32 11.46
N GLN A 99 -7.02 -2.59 12.73
CA GLN A 99 -6.30 -2.06 13.89
C GLN A 99 -5.03 -2.87 14.20
N LEU A 100 -4.96 -4.13 13.75
CA LEU A 100 -3.85 -5.02 14.03
C LEU A 100 -2.85 -5.09 12.87
N ILE A 101 -1.64 -4.60 13.10
CA ILE A 101 -0.50 -4.78 12.19
C ILE A 101 0.42 -5.85 12.75
N VAL A 102 0.70 -6.86 11.92
CA VAL A 102 1.63 -7.95 12.23
C VAL A 102 2.78 -7.91 11.22
N GLU A 103 3.99 -7.73 11.71
CA GLU A 103 5.20 -7.68 10.88
C GLU A 103 6.24 -8.68 11.41
N ARG A 104 6.97 -9.33 10.50
CA ARG A 104 8.15 -10.10 10.89
C ARG A 104 9.32 -9.14 11.10
N VAL A 105 9.98 -9.23 12.25
CA VAL A 105 11.23 -8.49 12.49
C VAL A 105 12.37 -9.13 11.67
N ARG A 106 12.95 -8.34 10.76
CA ARG A 106 14.07 -8.74 9.88
C ARG A 106 15.36 -8.04 10.30
N GLY A 107 16.51 -8.56 9.86
CA GLY A 107 17.81 -7.93 10.06
C GLY A 107 18.50 -8.35 11.37
N ARG A 108 19.45 -7.52 11.84
CA ARG A 108 20.27 -7.80 13.02
C ARG A 108 19.39 -7.77 14.28
N GLY A 109 19.22 -8.93 14.91
CA GLY A 109 18.29 -9.10 16.04
C GLY A 109 16.89 -9.58 15.64
N GLY A 110 16.62 -9.88 14.38
CA GLY A 110 15.40 -10.56 13.94
C GLY A 110 15.65 -12.04 13.59
N HIS A 111 14.66 -12.90 13.80
CA HIS A 111 14.68 -14.28 13.30
C HIS A 111 13.29 -14.69 12.78
N ALA A 112 13.18 -15.89 12.20
CA ALA A 112 11.93 -16.34 11.57
C ALA A 112 10.74 -16.47 12.54
N GLY A 113 11.01 -16.57 13.85
CA GLY A 113 10.01 -16.63 14.91
C GLY A 113 9.74 -15.30 15.61
N ARG A 114 10.44 -14.21 15.26
CA ARG A 114 10.23 -12.90 15.90
C ARG A 114 9.17 -12.10 15.18
N VAL A 115 8.14 -11.69 15.92
CA VAL A 115 6.98 -10.97 15.42
C VAL A 115 6.87 -9.63 16.14
N PHE A 116 6.67 -8.58 15.37
CA PHE A 116 6.26 -7.27 15.82
C PHE A 116 4.74 -7.14 15.65
N LEU A 117 4.06 -6.75 16.72
CA LEU A 117 2.64 -6.44 16.73
C LEU A 117 2.49 -4.96 17.02
N TRP A 118 1.60 -4.31 16.28
CA TRP A 118 1.11 -2.98 16.62
C TRP A 118 -0.41 -2.99 16.56
N VAL A 119 -1.04 -2.53 17.65
CA VAL A 119 -2.49 -2.45 17.78
C VAL A 119 -2.87 -0.99 17.94
N ALA A 120 -3.70 -0.47 17.02
CA ALA A 120 -4.24 0.87 17.09
C ALA A 120 -5.27 1.00 18.22
N ASP A 121 -5.35 2.17 18.86
CA ASP A 121 -6.39 2.42 19.89
C ASP A 121 -7.79 2.46 19.27
N GLU A 122 -7.90 3.07 18.08
CA GLU A 122 -9.13 3.21 17.30
C GLU A 122 -8.85 2.78 15.84
N ASP A 123 -9.88 2.69 15.00
CA ASP A 123 -9.69 2.45 13.58
C ASP A 123 -8.87 3.60 12.95
N PRO A 124 -7.66 3.32 12.43
CA PRO A 124 -6.78 4.35 11.89
C PRO A 124 -7.33 5.05 10.63
N TYR A 125 -8.36 4.49 9.99
CA TYR A 125 -8.98 5.03 8.78
C TYR A 125 -10.41 5.55 8.99
N ALA A 126 -10.94 5.51 10.21
CA ALA A 126 -12.29 6.02 10.50
C ALA A 126 -12.38 7.55 10.51
N GLY A 127 -11.24 8.25 10.59
CA GLY A 127 -11.18 9.71 10.56
C GLY A 127 -11.59 10.33 9.22
N PRO A 128 -11.82 11.65 9.17
CA PRO A 128 -12.13 12.34 7.92
C PRO A 128 -10.96 12.21 6.91
N PRO A 129 -11.25 12.19 5.60
CA PRO A 129 -10.20 12.15 4.58
C PRO A 129 -9.20 13.29 4.76
N GLN A 130 -7.91 12.95 4.79
CA GLN A 130 -6.86 13.94 4.91
C GLN A 130 -6.63 14.65 3.57
N ARG A 131 -6.44 15.97 3.63
CA ARG A 131 -6.09 16.77 2.45
C ARG A 131 -4.67 16.46 2.02
N THR A 132 -4.46 16.32 0.71
CA THR A 132 -3.11 16.17 0.17
C THR A 132 -2.35 17.49 0.30
N PRO A 133 -1.07 17.47 0.71
CA PRO A 133 -0.25 18.68 0.81
C PRO A 133 0.05 19.30 -0.56
N LEU A 134 -0.30 18.62 -1.67
CA LEU A 134 -0.19 19.16 -3.02
C LEU A 134 -1.22 20.26 -3.31
N LEU A 135 -2.25 20.43 -2.47
CA LEU A 135 -3.22 21.51 -2.66
C LEU A 135 -2.66 22.89 -2.30
N ASP A 136 -1.64 22.92 -1.45
CA ASP A 136 -1.08 24.17 -0.90
C ASP A 136 0.18 24.62 -1.65
N VAL A 137 0.53 23.96 -2.76
CA VAL A 137 1.73 24.26 -3.54
C VAL A 137 1.36 24.68 -4.96
N GLU A 138 2.02 25.73 -5.46
CA GLU A 138 1.85 26.20 -6.83
C GLU A 138 2.59 25.32 -7.84
N ARG A 139 3.75 24.78 -7.42
CA ARG A 139 4.64 23.99 -8.26
C ARG A 139 5.17 22.78 -7.49
N TRP A 140 5.40 21.70 -8.22
CA TRP A 140 6.11 20.52 -7.74
C TRP A 140 7.38 20.25 -8.54
N ASP A 141 8.31 19.53 -7.93
CA ASP A 141 9.49 18.98 -8.59
C ASP A 141 9.27 17.48 -8.75
N ALA A 142 9.17 17.00 -9.99
CA ALA A 142 8.91 15.59 -10.29
C ALA A 142 9.95 14.62 -9.70
N TRP A 143 11.16 15.08 -9.39
CA TRP A 143 12.20 14.28 -8.72
C TRP A 143 11.91 14.04 -7.24
N ARG A 144 11.04 14.86 -6.62
CA ARG A 144 10.60 14.67 -5.24
C ARG A 144 9.48 13.62 -5.19
N PRO A 145 9.54 12.66 -4.24
CA PRO A 145 8.47 11.68 -4.05
C PRO A 145 7.11 12.34 -3.83
N VAL A 146 6.10 11.91 -4.58
CA VAL A 146 4.74 12.46 -4.52
C VAL A 146 4.04 11.95 -3.26
N PRO A 147 3.47 12.82 -2.41
CA PRO A 147 2.65 12.41 -1.26
C PRO A 147 1.42 11.65 -1.71
N PHE A 148 1.40 10.35 -1.44
CA PHE A 148 0.30 9.47 -1.84
C PHE A 148 -0.68 9.18 -0.72
N GLY A 149 -0.23 9.18 0.53
CA GLY A 149 -1.12 8.99 1.65
C GLY A 149 -0.39 8.68 2.93
N ARG A 150 -1.08 7.97 3.82
CA ARG A 150 -0.53 7.51 5.09
C ARG A 150 -0.89 6.06 5.34
N ASP A 151 -0.02 5.36 6.05
CA ASP A 151 -0.34 4.04 6.56
C ASP A 151 -1.17 4.11 7.85
N ALA A 152 -1.59 2.95 8.34
CA ALA A 152 -2.34 2.83 9.60
C ALA A 152 -1.58 3.39 10.82
N ARG A 153 -0.26 3.52 10.76
CA ARG A 153 0.57 4.15 11.81
C ARG A 153 0.73 5.67 11.60
N ASN A 154 -0.10 6.26 10.73
CA ASN A 154 -0.07 7.67 10.35
C ASN A 154 1.27 8.12 9.73
N ARG A 155 2.10 7.18 9.26
CA ARG A 155 3.37 7.49 8.59
C ARG A 155 3.09 7.84 7.14
N ARG A 156 3.76 8.88 6.65
CA ARG A 156 3.62 9.34 5.27
C ARG A 156 4.14 8.29 4.29
N ILE A 157 3.34 7.99 3.29
CA ILE A 157 3.69 7.14 2.15
C ILE A 157 3.85 8.04 0.94
N ASP A 158 5.06 8.06 0.40
CA ASP A 158 5.42 8.81 -0.78
C ASP A 158 5.74 7.88 -1.95
N LEU A 159 5.42 8.31 -3.18
CA LEU A 159 5.68 7.59 -4.41
C LEU A 159 6.80 8.27 -5.20
N PRO A 160 8.00 7.67 -5.30
CA PRO A 160 9.04 8.12 -6.21
C PRO A 160 8.69 7.69 -7.64
N LEU A 161 8.27 8.64 -8.48
CA LEU A 161 7.80 8.34 -9.84
C LEU A 161 8.93 8.31 -10.88
N VAL A 162 10.03 9.02 -10.65
CA VAL A 162 11.18 8.95 -11.55
C VAL A 162 11.85 7.59 -11.43
N TRP A 163 12.11 6.96 -12.58
CA TRP A 163 12.63 5.58 -12.74
C TRP A 163 11.69 4.45 -12.28
N THR A 164 10.48 4.76 -11.85
CA THR A 164 9.50 3.77 -11.39
C THR A 164 8.29 3.76 -12.32
N SER A 165 7.73 2.58 -12.57
CA SER A 165 6.42 2.44 -13.21
C SER A 165 5.38 2.07 -12.16
N LEU A 166 4.25 2.78 -12.14
CA LEU A 166 3.13 2.51 -11.26
C LEU A 166 2.01 1.78 -12.01
N LEU A 167 1.54 0.68 -11.44
CA LEU A 167 0.35 -0.04 -11.89
C LEU A 167 -0.71 0.02 -10.80
N VAL A 168 -1.91 0.53 -11.12
CA VAL A 168 -3.04 0.59 -10.19
C VAL A 168 -4.17 -0.30 -10.69
N GLY A 169 -4.44 -1.39 -9.98
CA GLY A 169 -5.54 -2.31 -10.23
C GLY A 169 -6.52 -2.29 -9.06
N ALA A 170 -7.82 -2.11 -9.35
CA ALA A 170 -8.88 -2.26 -8.36
C ALA A 170 -10.21 -2.54 -9.07
N ILE A 171 -11.14 -3.15 -8.34
CA ILE A 171 -12.55 -3.23 -8.77
C ILE A 171 -13.19 -1.83 -8.73
N PRO A 172 -14.31 -1.60 -9.45
CA PRO A 172 -15.00 -0.32 -9.42
C PRO A 172 -15.33 0.13 -7.98
N ARG A 173 -15.26 1.44 -7.74
CA ARG A 173 -15.55 2.10 -6.44
C ARG A 173 -14.52 1.87 -5.33
N GLN A 174 -13.37 1.26 -5.61
CA GLN A 174 -12.26 1.11 -4.65
C GLN A 174 -11.15 2.18 -4.78
N GLY A 175 -11.52 3.37 -5.27
CA GLY A 175 -10.57 4.51 -5.30
C GLY A 175 -9.47 4.45 -6.37
N LYS A 176 -9.53 3.55 -7.36
CA LYS A 176 -8.54 3.47 -8.46
C LYS A 176 -8.28 4.83 -9.11
N THR A 177 -9.34 5.54 -9.53
CA THR A 177 -9.22 6.85 -10.19
C THR A 177 -8.63 7.91 -9.24
N PHE A 178 -8.98 7.86 -7.96
CA PHE A 178 -8.42 8.80 -6.99
C PHE A 178 -6.93 8.56 -6.77
N ALA A 179 -6.52 7.30 -6.59
CA ALA A 179 -5.12 6.90 -6.44
C ALA A 179 -4.27 7.29 -7.66
N THR A 180 -4.77 7.06 -8.88
CA THR A 180 -4.05 7.42 -10.10
C THR A 180 -3.93 8.94 -10.26
N ARG A 181 -5.00 9.71 -9.98
CA ARG A 181 -4.95 11.18 -9.98
C ARG A 181 -4.01 11.74 -8.93
N LEU A 182 -4.02 11.20 -7.71
CA LEU A 182 -3.13 11.67 -6.65
C LEU A 182 -1.66 11.44 -6.99
N SER A 183 -1.35 10.29 -7.59
CA SER A 183 -0.01 10.01 -8.12
C SER A 183 0.37 10.98 -9.25
N ALA A 184 -0.57 11.26 -10.16
CA ALA A 184 -0.34 12.17 -11.28
C ALA A 184 -0.30 13.66 -10.87
N ALA A 185 -0.90 14.04 -9.73
CA ALA A 185 -1.01 15.44 -9.30
C ALA A 185 0.36 16.11 -9.14
N GLY A 186 1.34 15.41 -8.57
CA GLY A 186 2.71 15.94 -8.48
C GLY A 186 3.36 16.16 -9.85
N LEU A 187 2.99 15.37 -10.86
CA LEU A 187 3.49 15.54 -12.23
C LEU A 187 2.74 16.63 -13.00
N ILE A 188 1.47 16.88 -12.66
CA ILE A 188 0.66 17.98 -13.21
C ILE A 188 1.20 19.34 -12.74
N LEU A 189 1.67 19.42 -11.50
CA LEU A 189 2.22 20.64 -10.91
C LEU A 189 3.69 20.91 -11.33
N ASP A 190 4.32 20.01 -12.08
CA ASP A 190 5.71 20.18 -12.54
C ASP A 190 5.75 20.74 -13.98
N PRO A 191 6.29 21.96 -14.20
CA PRO A 191 6.27 22.60 -15.52
C PRO A 191 7.26 21.98 -16.53
N HIS A 192 8.14 21.07 -16.09
CA HIS A 192 9.07 20.37 -16.97
C HIS A 192 8.53 19.03 -17.45
N THR A 193 7.42 18.57 -16.86
CA THR A 193 6.81 17.28 -17.18
C THR A 193 5.86 17.39 -18.36
N ARG A 194 6.01 16.49 -19.33
CA ARG A 194 5.06 16.35 -20.45
C ARG A 194 4.12 15.19 -20.17
N LEU A 195 2.87 15.51 -19.89
CA LEU A 195 1.83 14.53 -19.60
C LEU A 195 1.23 13.95 -20.87
N TYR A 196 1.17 12.63 -20.93
CA TYR A 196 0.43 11.87 -21.94
C TYR A 196 -0.67 11.13 -21.18
N VAL A 197 -1.92 11.53 -21.39
CA VAL A 197 -3.07 10.99 -20.66
C VAL A 197 -4.00 10.33 -21.66
N PHE A 198 -4.30 9.06 -21.43
CA PHE A 198 -5.18 8.26 -22.27
C PHE A 198 -6.28 7.66 -21.39
N ASP A 199 -7.52 8.10 -21.59
CA ASP A 199 -8.70 7.64 -20.87
C ASP A 199 -9.63 6.85 -21.80
N GLY A 200 -9.46 5.53 -21.81
CA GLY A 200 -10.30 4.63 -22.60
C GLY A 200 -11.74 4.51 -22.10
N LYS A 201 -12.11 5.09 -20.96
CA LYS A 201 -13.48 5.01 -20.43
C LYS A 201 -14.42 6.01 -21.12
N GLY A 202 -13.89 7.05 -21.77
CA GLY A 202 -14.73 8.14 -22.30
C GLY A 202 -15.39 8.97 -21.18
N GLY A 203 -14.90 8.87 -19.95
CA GLY A 203 -15.53 9.45 -18.77
C GLY A 203 -15.08 10.87 -18.47
N LYS A 204 -15.65 11.44 -17.42
CA LYS A 204 -15.20 12.72 -16.84
C LYS A 204 -13.98 12.56 -15.93
N ASP A 205 -13.41 11.35 -15.88
CA ASP A 205 -12.42 11.00 -14.88
C ASP A 205 -11.08 11.73 -15.12
N TRP A 206 -10.73 12.02 -16.37
CA TRP A 206 -9.50 12.75 -16.68
C TRP A 206 -9.72 14.04 -17.45
N HIS A 207 -10.97 14.44 -17.66
CA HIS A 207 -11.33 15.63 -18.45
C HIS A 207 -10.65 16.92 -17.94
N ALA A 208 -10.49 17.10 -16.62
CA ALA A 208 -9.79 18.27 -16.09
C ALA A 208 -8.29 18.29 -16.47
N ALA A 209 -7.68 17.12 -16.69
CA ALA A 209 -6.28 17.03 -17.06
C ALA A 209 -6.04 17.39 -18.54
N GLU A 210 -7.08 17.45 -19.38
CA GLU A 210 -6.96 17.80 -20.80
C GLU A 210 -6.27 19.16 -20.99
N GLN A 211 -6.62 20.15 -20.15
CA GLN A 211 -6.09 21.52 -20.21
C GLN A 211 -4.59 21.62 -19.93
N VAL A 212 -4.02 20.64 -19.23
CA VAL A 212 -2.61 20.60 -18.80
C VAL A 212 -1.83 19.48 -19.47
N SER A 213 -2.49 18.65 -20.27
CA SER A 213 -1.85 17.49 -20.91
C SER A 213 -1.14 17.89 -22.20
N HIS A 214 0.06 17.36 -22.41
CA HIS A 214 0.75 17.52 -23.69
C HIS A 214 0.06 16.73 -24.80
N ARG A 215 -0.49 15.56 -24.47
CA ARG A 215 -1.36 14.74 -25.31
C ARG A 215 -2.50 14.17 -24.47
N PHE A 216 -3.72 14.27 -24.98
CA PHE A 216 -4.92 13.77 -24.35
C PHE A 216 -5.73 12.98 -25.35
N VAL A 217 -6.19 11.78 -24.96
CA VAL A 217 -7.15 10.98 -25.73
C VAL A 217 -8.19 10.47 -24.75
N CYS A 218 -9.47 10.66 -25.06
CA CYS A 218 -10.59 10.18 -24.26
C CYS A 218 -11.60 9.48 -25.16
N GLY A 219 -11.96 8.24 -24.84
CA GLY A 219 -12.85 7.40 -25.64
C GLY A 219 -12.24 6.05 -26.00
N ASP A 220 -13.09 5.15 -26.51
CA ASP A 220 -12.77 3.74 -26.81
C ASP A 220 -12.97 3.34 -28.28
N GLU A 221 -13.44 4.26 -29.13
CA GLU A 221 -13.55 4.01 -30.57
C GLU A 221 -12.19 3.76 -31.25
N ASN A 222 -12.18 3.10 -32.41
CA ASN A 222 -10.96 2.76 -33.15
C ASN A 222 -10.06 3.97 -33.42
N GLU A 223 -10.64 5.14 -33.71
CA GLU A 223 -9.89 6.38 -33.91
C GLU A 223 -9.09 6.78 -32.65
N HIS A 224 -9.65 6.58 -31.45
CA HIS A 224 -8.95 6.84 -30.20
C HIS A 224 -7.78 5.89 -30.02
N VAL A 225 -7.97 4.61 -30.32
CA VAL A 225 -6.92 3.59 -30.22
C VAL A 225 -5.77 3.90 -31.18
N GLU A 226 -6.07 4.29 -32.41
CA GLU A 226 -5.08 4.69 -33.41
C GLU A 226 -4.30 5.93 -32.98
N ARG A 227 -4.97 6.95 -32.42
CA ARG A 227 -4.29 8.13 -31.86
C ARG A 227 -3.34 7.78 -30.71
N VAL A 228 -3.75 6.88 -29.81
CA VAL A 228 -2.88 6.41 -28.72
C VAL A 228 -1.64 5.72 -29.29
N ARG A 229 -1.81 4.81 -30.26
CA ARG A 229 -0.69 4.15 -30.96
C ARG A 229 0.28 5.19 -31.52
N ASP A 230 -0.22 6.18 -32.25
CA ASP A 230 0.62 7.17 -32.92
C ASP A 230 1.42 8.03 -31.94
N TYR A 231 0.79 8.44 -30.83
CA TYR A 231 1.50 9.16 -29.76
C TYR A 231 2.55 8.30 -29.05
N LEU A 232 2.30 7.01 -28.86
CA LEU A 232 3.31 6.09 -28.32
C LEU A 232 4.49 5.92 -29.29
N VAL A 233 4.23 5.78 -30.59
CA VAL A 233 5.28 5.73 -31.63
C VAL A 233 6.10 7.03 -31.64
N GLU A 234 5.45 8.20 -31.58
CA GLU A 234 6.10 9.51 -31.46
C GLU A 234 7.03 9.55 -30.23
N ARG A 235 6.53 9.07 -29.08
CA ARG A 235 7.27 9.10 -27.81
C ARG A 235 8.50 8.20 -27.84
N VAL A 236 8.38 6.99 -28.40
CA VAL A 236 9.50 6.07 -28.59
C VAL A 236 10.55 6.68 -29.53
N ALA A 237 10.13 7.31 -30.64
CA ALA A 237 11.05 7.97 -31.56
C ALA A 237 11.82 9.12 -30.87
N ARG A 238 11.14 9.94 -30.06
CA ARG A 238 11.78 11.01 -29.28
C ARG A 238 12.77 10.47 -28.25
N CYS A 239 12.42 9.40 -27.53
CA CYS A 239 13.31 8.75 -26.57
C CYS A 239 14.59 8.23 -27.26
N ARG A 240 14.45 7.54 -28.40
CA ARG A 240 15.59 7.06 -29.19
C ARG A 240 16.50 8.18 -29.68
N ARG A 241 15.95 9.34 -30.06
CA ARG A 241 16.78 10.51 -30.44
C ARG A 241 17.62 11.02 -29.27
N GLY A 242 17.04 11.07 -28.06
CA GLY A 242 17.76 11.50 -26.85
C GLY A 242 18.89 10.54 -26.44
N THR A 243 18.77 9.25 -26.75
CA THR A 243 19.78 8.24 -26.40
C THR A 243 20.83 7.98 -27.48
N ARG A 244 20.73 8.60 -28.66
CA ARG A 244 21.68 8.39 -29.79
C ARG A 244 23.13 8.81 -29.50
N GLY A 245 23.38 9.60 -28.45
CA GLY A 245 24.73 9.96 -27.97
C GLY A 245 25.16 9.26 -26.68
N TRP A 246 24.30 8.42 -26.09
CA TRP A 246 24.65 7.69 -24.87
C TRP A 246 25.39 6.41 -25.26
N PRO A 247 26.51 6.06 -24.60
CA PRO A 247 27.14 4.77 -24.82
C PRO A 247 26.08 3.70 -24.63
N ARG A 248 25.91 2.87 -25.66
CA ARG A 248 24.93 1.80 -25.67
C ARG A 248 25.33 0.83 -24.57
N TRP A 249 24.73 0.98 -23.39
CA TRP A 249 24.83 -0.01 -22.33
C TRP A 249 24.28 -1.29 -22.94
N THR A 250 25.18 -2.18 -23.33
CA THR A 250 24.86 -3.56 -23.60
C THR A 250 24.43 -4.12 -22.25
N MET A 251 23.14 -3.99 -21.93
CA MET A 251 22.49 -4.95 -21.06
C MET A 251 22.73 -6.30 -21.73
N ARG A 252 23.80 -6.99 -21.31
CA ARG A 252 23.76 -8.44 -21.19
C ARG A 252 22.63 -8.71 -20.23
N CYS A 253 21.41 -8.72 -20.78
CA CYS A 253 20.32 -9.49 -20.21
C CYS A 253 20.94 -10.86 -20.03
N ALA A 254 21.18 -11.26 -18.78
CA ALA A 254 21.54 -12.61 -18.42
C ALA A 254 20.32 -13.49 -18.74
N ARG A 255 20.01 -13.64 -20.04
CA ARG A 255 19.15 -14.69 -20.54
C ARG A 255 19.92 -15.95 -20.23
N ASN A 256 19.48 -16.57 -19.14
CA ASN A 256 19.67 -17.97 -18.83
C ASN A 256 19.13 -18.81 -20.00
N ARG A 257 19.81 -18.79 -21.16
CA ARG A 257 19.69 -19.80 -22.20
C ARG A 257 20.54 -20.98 -21.74
N ARG A 258 20.00 -21.77 -20.81
CA ARG A 258 20.35 -23.19 -20.78
C ARG A 258 19.72 -23.81 -22.03
N SER A 259 20.42 -23.72 -23.15
CA SER A 259 20.27 -24.75 -24.18
C SER A 259 20.81 -26.03 -23.56
N LEU A 260 19.92 -26.96 -23.26
CA LEU A 260 20.27 -28.36 -23.03
C LEU A 260 21.04 -28.86 -24.25
N ARG A 261 22.37 -28.87 -24.16
CA ARG A 261 23.24 -29.73 -24.94
C ARG A 261 24.02 -30.58 -23.97
N LEU A 262 23.56 -31.81 -23.79
CA LEU A 262 24.39 -32.90 -23.31
C LEU A 262 25.39 -33.25 -24.42
N SER A 263 26.68 -33.02 -24.18
CA SER A 263 27.74 -34.00 -24.49
C SER A 263 29.14 -33.47 -24.13
N ARG A 264 29.78 -34.26 -23.26
CA ARG A 264 31.18 -34.71 -23.21
C ARG A 264 32.30 -33.70 -23.50
N GLY A 265 33.12 -33.45 -22.48
CA GLY A 265 34.48 -32.92 -22.69
C GLY A 265 35.06 -32.18 -21.48
N THR A 266 35.83 -32.91 -20.69
CA THR A 266 36.86 -32.48 -19.74
C THR A 266 37.34 -31.02 -19.83
N SER A 267 37.25 -30.28 -18.72
CA SER A 267 38.38 -29.70 -17.96
C SER A 267 37.97 -28.47 -17.13
N SER A 268 38.54 -28.43 -15.94
CA SER A 268 38.29 -27.56 -14.78
C SER A 268 38.09 -26.06 -15.03
N TRP A 269 37.10 -25.47 -14.35
CA TRP A 269 37.11 -24.04 -13.99
C TRP A 269 36.73 -23.86 -12.51
N ARG A 270 37.72 -23.52 -11.68
CA ARG A 270 37.58 -23.11 -10.28
C ARG A 270 37.23 -21.62 -10.26
N CYS A 271 36.10 -21.27 -9.63
CA CYS A 271 35.74 -19.88 -9.36
C CYS A 271 36.26 -19.49 -7.98
N ARG A 272 37.28 -18.62 -7.91
CA ARG A 272 37.68 -17.93 -6.66
C ARG A 272 36.81 -16.70 -6.49
N SER A 273 36.05 -16.63 -5.39
CA SER A 273 35.45 -15.39 -4.91
C SER A 273 36.55 -14.49 -4.36
N ARG A 274 36.64 -13.25 -4.87
CA ARG A 274 37.41 -12.20 -4.21
C ARG A 274 36.56 -11.61 -3.08
N ARG A 275 37.23 -11.38 -1.95
CA ARG A 275 36.76 -10.56 -0.82
C ARG A 275 36.50 -9.13 -1.26
#